data_AF-A0A7S1VLM2-F1
#
_entry.id   AF-A0A7S1VLM2-F1
#
_cell.length_a   1.000
_cell.length_b   1.000
_cell.length_c   1.000
_cell.angle_alpha   90.00
_cell.angle_beta   90.00
_cell.angle_gamma   90.00
#
_symmetry.space_group_name_H-M   'P 1'
#
loop_
_entity.id
_entity.type
_entity.pdbx_description
1 polymer ?
#
loop_
_entity_poly.entity_id
_entity_poly.type
_entity_poly.pdbx_seq_one_letter_code
_entity_poly.pdbx_strand_id
1 'polypeptide(L)'
;DAPPLKIVVDDAAHLSKHMAISMFYWFPRIAPGGVFVMEDIQPIRAANKFRTQFLPQMMNDLHFCGDPNENEDNPCFPQLQPFLAGIHCEMHICIFTRNDKPAIEPTLEESTAPEGALDLKTCKALDESWGTTGDN
;
A
#
# COMPACT_ATOMS: atom_id res chain seq x y z
N ASP A 1 23.48 -10.04 12.88
CA ASP A 1 22.72 -9.45 11.76
C ASP A 1 22.63 -7.95 11.89
N ALA A 2 22.57 -7.25 10.76
CA ALA A 2 22.40 -5.80 10.75
C ALA A 2 20.98 -5.44 11.22
N PRO A 3 20.78 -4.30 11.91
CA PRO A 3 19.44 -3.86 12.30
C PRO A 3 18.58 -3.56 11.06
N PRO A 4 17.25 -3.73 11.14
CA PRO A 4 16.35 -3.37 10.04
C PRO A 4 16.46 -1.89 9.67
N LEU A 5 16.23 -1.59 8.39
CA LEU A 5 16.28 -0.22 7.88
C LEU A 5 15.17 0.63 8.50
N LYS A 6 15.48 1.88 8.84
CA LYS A 6 14.48 2.86 9.32
C LYS A 6 13.83 3.65 8.19
N ILE A 7 14.52 3.78 7.06
CA ILE A 7 14.07 4.57 5.92
C ILE A 7 14.40 3.74 4.67
N VAL A 8 13.41 3.55 3.82
CA VAL A 8 13.56 3.02 2.47
C VAL A 8 12.97 4.03 1.51
N VAL A 9 13.68 4.36 0.44
CA VAL A 9 13.20 5.25 -0.62
C VAL A 9 13.22 4.47 -1.93
N ASP A 10 12.07 4.37 -2.58
CA ASP A 10 11.94 3.86 -3.95
C ASP A 10 11.84 5.04 -4.93
N ASP A 11 12.95 5.27 -5.61
CA ASP A 11 13.14 6.20 -6.74
C ASP A 11 13.68 5.43 -7.95
N ALA A 12 13.09 4.26 -8.26
CA ALA A 12 13.64 3.31 -9.22
C ALA A 12 13.09 3.48 -10.65
N ALA A 13 12.36 2.48 -11.16
CA ALA A 13 11.96 2.42 -12.57
C ALA A 13 10.65 3.16 -12.90
N HIS A 14 9.91 3.59 -11.86
CA HIS A 14 8.59 4.22 -11.95
C HIS A 14 7.57 3.44 -12.80
N LEU A 15 7.70 2.11 -12.80
CA LEU A 15 6.71 1.19 -13.35
C LEU A 15 5.77 0.79 -12.22
N SER A 16 4.46 1.00 -12.37
CA SER A 16 3.50 0.78 -11.29
C SER A 16 3.57 -0.63 -10.67
N LYS A 17 3.90 -1.65 -11.48
CA LYS A 17 4.09 -3.03 -11.01
C LYS A 17 5.32 -3.16 -10.10
N HIS A 18 6.42 -2.49 -10.46
CA HIS A 18 7.64 -2.52 -9.65
C HIS A 18 7.44 -1.73 -8.36
N MET A 19 6.80 -0.55 -8.44
CA MET A 19 6.45 0.25 -7.27
C MET A 19 5.61 -0.55 -6.25
N ALA A 20 4.58 -1.27 -6.73
CA ALA A 20 3.78 -2.14 -5.85
C ALA A 20 4.65 -3.27 -5.25
N ILE A 21 5.46 -3.97 -6.05
CA ILE A 21 6.35 -5.03 -5.57
C ILE A 21 7.31 -4.50 -4.50
N SER A 22 7.90 -3.33 -4.70
CA SER A 22 8.79 -2.70 -3.72
C SER A 22 8.10 -2.46 -2.38
N MET A 23 6.82 -2.06 -2.40
CA MET A 23 6.03 -1.91 -1.18
C MET A 23 5.87 -3.25 -0.44
N PHE A 24 5.44 -4.30 -1.15
CA PHE A 24 5.27 -5.64 -0.54
C PHE A 24 6.57 -6.23 -0.02
N TYR A 25 7.67 -5.97 -0.72
CA TYR A 25 8.97 -6.46 -0.32
C TYR A 25 9.52 -5.69 0.88
N TRP A 26 9.60 -4.36 0.80
CA TRP A 26 10.33 -3.58 1.79
C TRP A 26 9.51 -3.23 3.04
N PHE A 27 8.20 -2.96 2.91
CA PHE A 27 7.44 -2.37 4.00
C PHE A 27 7.44 -3.24 5.29
N PRO A 28 7.19 -4.56 5.23
CA PRO A 28 7.24 -5.40 6.43
C PRO A 28 8.63 -5.50 7.07
N ARG A 29 9.70 -5.24 6.29
CA ARG A 29 11.10 -5.32 6.71
C ARG A 29 11.61 -4.04 7.37
N ILE A 30 10.87 -2.94 7.27
CA ILE A 30 11.27 -1.68 7.90
C ILE A 30 11.07 -1.76 9.41
N ALA A 31 12.02 -1.20 10.14
CA ALA A 31 12.02 -1.13 11.59
C ALA A 31 10.73 -0.44 12.13
N PRO A 32 10.32 -0.76 13.37
CA PRO A 32 9.23 -0.04 14.03
C PRO A 32 9.40 1.48 13.98
N GLY A 33 8.33 2.19 13.62
CA GLY A 33 8.33 3.66 13.44
C GLY A 33 9.14 4.19 12.26
N GLY A 34 9.69 3.31 11.41
CA GLY A 34 10.35 3.70 10.18
C GLY A 34 9.38 4.14 9.08
N VAL A 35 9.94 4.53 7.93
CA VAL A 35 9.16 5.03 6.80
C VAL A 35 9.60 4.40 5.47
N PHE A 36 8.63 4.17 4.60
CA PHE A 36 8.84 3.87 3.19
C PHE A 36 8.41 5.09 2.37
N VAL A 37 9.30 5.58 1.52
CA VAL A 37 9.04 6.71 0.63
C VAL A 37 8.94 6.19 -0.79
N MET A 38 7.85 6.50 -1.47
CA MET A 38 7.66 6.24 -2.90
C MET A 38 7.72 7.56 -3.66
N GLU A 39 8.73 7.74 -4.50
CA GLU A 39 8.89 8.92 -5.35
C GLU A 39 8.26 8.71 -6.74
N ASP A 40 8.11 9.82 -7.46
CA ASP A 40 7.63 9.87 -8.84
C ASP A 40 6.32 9.11 -9.11
N ILE A 41 5.33 9.29 -8.21
CA ILE A 41 3.94 8.90 -8.40
C ILE A 41 3.26 9.87 -9.39
N GLN A 42 3.71 9.81 -10.64
CA GLN A 42 3.32 10.74 -11.71
C GLN A 42 2.08 10.28 -12.48
N PRO A 43 1.29 11.20 -13.07
CA PRO A 43 0.14 10.90 -13.93
C PRO A 43 0.52 10.34 -15.32
N ILE A 44 1.65 9.63 -15.44
CA ILE A 44 2.10 9.03 -16.70
C ILE A 44 1.62 7.59 -16.83
N ARG A 45 1.44 7.10 -18.06
CA ARG A 45 0.90 5.75 -18.33
C ARG A 45 1.59 4.63 -17.54
N ALA A 46 2.92 4.72 -17.34
CA ALA A 46 3.72 3.70 -16.66
C ALA A 46 3.50 3.66 -15.14
N ALA A 47 3.35 4.82 -14.48
CA ALA A 47 3.26 4.95 -13.03
C ALA A 47 1.82 5.14 -12.52
N ASN A 48 0.91 5.68 -13.36
CA ASN A 48 -0.39 6.19 -12.93
C ASN A 48 -1.26 5.13 -12.25
N LYS A 49 -1.12 3.84 -12.59
CA LYS A 49 -1.85 2.78 -11.89
C LYS A 49 -1.49 2.70 -10.40
N PHE A 50 -0.26 3.03 -10.00
CA PHE A 50 0.08 3.11 -8.58
C PHE A 50 -0.77 4.17 -7.88
N ARG A 51 -0.86 5.38 -8.47
CA ARG A 51 -1.68 6.49 -7.95
C ARG A 51 -3.17 6.18 -7.93
N THR A 52 -3.70 5.63 -9.03
CA THR A 52 -5.15 5.51 -9.22
C THR A 52 -5.71 4.17 -8.76
N GLN A 53 -4.87 3.15 -8.56
CA GLN A 53 -5.33 1.80 -8.23
C GLN A 53 -4.71 1.26 -6.94
N PHE A 54 -3.40 1.39 -6.73
CA PHE A 54 -2.75 0.88 -5.53
C PHE A 54 -2.95 1.78 -4.30
N LEU A 55 -2.67 3.08 -4.45
CA LEU A 55 -2.73 4.03 -3.35
C LEU A 55 -4.11 4.11 -2.68
N PRO A 56 -5.25 4.12 -3.41
CA PRO A 56 -6.56 4.13 -2.76
C PRO A 56 -6.83 2.87 -1.92
N GLN A 57 -6.30 1.71 -2.33
CA GLN A 57 -6.39 0.47 -1.54
C GLN A 57 -5.61 0.59 -0.22
N MET A 58 -4.38 1.13 -0.27
CA MET A 58 -3.59 1.41 0.95
C MET A 58 -4.27 2.42 1.87
N MET A 59 -4.91 3.45 1.30
CA MET A 59 -5.67 4.44 2.05
C MET A 59 -6.91 3.81 2.71
N ASN A 60 -7.58 2.88 2.04
CA ASN A 60 -8.68 2.11 2.63
C ASN A 60 -8.17 1.26 3.82
N ASP A 61 -7.08 0.54 3.63
CA ASP A 61 -6.47 -0.31 4.67
C ASP A 61 -6.00 0.48 5.89
N LEU A 62 -5.51 1.71 5.71
CA LEU A 62 -5.16 2.60 6.80
C LEU A 62 -6.36 2.87 7.74
N HIS A 63 -7.57 2.93 7.18
CA HIS A 63 -8.81 3.19 7.92
C HIS A 63 -9.56 1.91 8.31
N PHE A 64 -9.00 0.74 8.06
CA PHE A 64 -9.62 -0.52 8.44
C PHE A 64 -9.57 -0.72 9.97
N CYS A 65 -10.74 -0.63 10.62
CA CYS A 65 -10.87 -0.74 12.08
C CYS A 65 -11.08 -2.18 12.61
N GLY A 66 -11.31 -3.15 11.73
CA GLY A 66 -11.33 -4.58 12.11
C GLY A 66 -12.52 -5.03 12.95
N ASP A 67 -13.67 -4.34 12.93
CA ASP A 67 -14.91 -4.85 13.54
C ASP A 67 -15.74 -5.62 12.51
N PRO A 68 -15.71 -6.96 12.51
CA PRO A 68 -16.50 -7.79 11.60
C PRO A 68 -18.01 -7.73 11.86
N ASN A 69 -18.46 -7.13 12.97
CA ASN A 69 -19.88 -6.90 13.24
C ASN A 69 -20.39 -5.59 12.62
N GLU A 70 -19.48 -4.66 12.27
CA GLU A 70 -19.83 -3.36 11.69
C GLU A 70 -19.49 -3.28 10.19
N ASN A 71 -18.53 -4.07 9.67
CA ASN A 71 -18.21 -4.14 8.26
C ASN A 71 -17.85 -5.57 7.81
N GLU A 72 -18.47 -6.05 6.72
CA GLU A 72 -18.10 -7.31 6.06
C GLU A 72 -16.80 -7.21 5.24
N ASP A 73 -16.27 -5.99 5.11
CA ASP A 73 -15.08 -5.71 4.32
C ASP A 73 -13.81 -6.26 4.97
N ASN A 74 -12.92 -6.77 4.12
CA ASN A 74 -11.57 -7.18 4.51
C ASN A 74 -10.57 -6.15 3.99
N PRO A 75 -9.38 -6.01 4.63
CA PRO A 75 -8.33 -5.17 4.08
C PRO A 75 -7.95 -5.64 2.67
N CYS A 76 -7.70 -4.69 1.77
CA CYS A 76 -7.25 -4.94 0.41
C CYS A 76 -5.92 -5.70 0.41
N PHE A 77 -5.01 -5.35 1.33
CA PHE A 77 -3.69 -5.94 1.50
C PHE A 77 -3.47 -6.42 2.95
N PRO A 78 -4.04 -7.59 3.33
CA PRO A 78 -3.92 -8.14 4.68
C PRO A 78 -2.47 -8.34 5.15
N GLN A 79 -1.51 -8.48 4.24
CA GLN A 79 -0.09 -8.62 4.54
C GLN A 79 0.62 -7.29 4.86
N LEU A 80 0.04 -6.15 4.46
CA LEU A 80 0.61 -4.80 4.70
C LEU A 80 -0.14 -4.05 5.80
N GLN A 81 -1.47 -4.17 5.82
CA GLN A 81 -2.34 -3.45 6.76
C GLN A 81 -1.88 -3.56 8.23
N PRO A 82 -1.46 -4.74 8.74
CA PRO A 82 -1.05 -4.89 10.13
C PRO A 82 0.19 -4.08 10.52
N PHE A 83 0.92 -3.53 9.55
CA PHE A 83 2.15 -2.78 9.70
C PHE A 83 2.00 -1.28 9.43
N LEU A 84 0.88 -0.87 8.85
CA LEU A 84 0.61 0.49 8.38
C LEU A 84 0.10 1.37 9.52
N ALA A 85 0.73 2.53 9.72
CA ALA A 85 0.34 3.51 10.74
C ALA A 85 -0.08 4.86 10.16
N GLY A 86 0.33 5.18 8.93
CA GLY A 86 0.02 6.46 8.32
C GLY A 86 0.46 6.54 6.88
N ILE A 87 -0.18 7.44 6.14
CA ILE A 87 0.18 7.79 4.77
C ILE A 87 0.16 9.31 4.67
N HIS A 88 1.23 9.90 4.14
CA HIS A 88 1.33 11.31 3.81
C HIS A 88 1.76 11.46 2.37
N CYS A 89 0.94 12.11 1.54
CA CYS A 89 1.22 12.29 0.13
C CYS A 89 1.28 13.77 -0.23
N GLU A 90 2.26 14.12 -1.04
CA GLU A 90 2.45 15.42 -1.65
C GLU A 90 2.60 15.25 -3.18
N MET A 91 2.96 16.32 -3.89
CA MET A 91 3.11 16.26 -5.35
C MET A 91 4.14 15.17 -5.76
N HIS A 92 3.62 14.09 -6.34
CA HIS A 92 4.37 12.92 -6.85
C HIS A 92 5.14 12.10 -5.81
N ILE A 93 4.89 12.28 -4.51
CA ILE A 93 5.58 11.52 -3.46
C ILE A 93 4.59 11.08 -2.39
N CYS A 94 4.76 9.86 -1.87
CA CYS A 94 4.03 9.40 -0.70
C CYS A 94 4.98 8.75 0.31
N ILE A 95 4.75 9.05 1.59
CA ILE A 95 5.44 8.48 2.75
C ILE A 95 4.46 7.58 3.48
N PHE A 96 4.85 6.32 3.66
CA PHE A 96 4.10 5.30 4.40
C PHE A 96 4.83 5.03 5.71
N THR A 97 4.14 5.23 6.83
CA THR A 97 4.70 5.10 8.17
C THR A 97 4.44 3.71 8.73
N ARG A 98 5.49 3.07 9.26
CA ARG A 98 5.38 1.80 9.99
C ARG A 98 4.88 2.02 11.41
N ASN A 99 4.06 1.10 11.88
CA ASN A 99 3.68 1.02 13.29
C ASN A 99 4.82 0.50 14.19
N ASP A 100 4.49 0.18 15.43
CA ASP A 100 5.39 -0.31 16.46
C ASP A 100 5.68 -1.83 16.39
N LYS A 101 5.02 -2.57 15.48
CA LYS A 101 5.25 -4.01 15.35
C LYS A 101 6.64 -4.31 14.80
N PRO A 102 7.31 -5.37 15.31
CA PRO A 102 8.63 -5.78 14.83
C PRO A 102 8.70 -5.95 13.31
N ALA A 103 9.85 -5.63 12.73
CA ALA A 103 10.15 -5.99 11.34
C ALA A 103 10.16 -7.51 11.19
N ILE A 104 9.67 -7.98 10.05
CA ILE A 104 9.68 -9.40 9.69
C ILE A 104 10.36 -9.61 8.35
N GLU A 105 10.75 -10.85 8.09
CA GLU A 105 11.23 -11.33 6.79
C GLU A 105 10.16 -12.26 6.19
N PRO A 106 9.16 -11.73 5.47
CA PRO A 106 8.15 -12.56 4.82
C PRO A 106 8.78 -13.49 3.78
N THR A 107 8.07 -14.57 3.48
CA THR A 107 8.40 -15.46 2.37
C THR A 107 8.39 -14.69 1.03
N LEU A 108 8.96 -15.30 -0.02
CA LEU A 108 8.93 -14.70 -1.35
C LEU A 108 7.49 -14.49 -1.85
N GLU A 109 6.59 -15.41 -1.54
CA GLU A 109 5.17 -15.34 -1.90
C GLU A 109 4.49 -14.14 -1.23
N GLU A 110 4.68 -13.98 0.09
CA GLU A 110 4.12 -12.84 0.86
C GLU A 110 4.77 -11.50 0.50
N SER A 111 6.02 -11.53 0.02
CA SER A 111 6.75 -10.35 -0.47
C SER A 111 6.38 -9.97 -1.91
N THR A 112 5.57 -10.78 -2.60
CA THR A 112 5.14 -10.53 -3.97
C THR A 112 3.79 -9.82 -3.96
N ALA A 113 3.66 -8.79 -4.80
CA ALA A 113 2.39 -8.12 -4.98
C ALA A 113 1.33 -9.09 -5.54
N PRO A 114 0.14 -9.21 -4.94
CA PRO A 114 -0.93 -10.04 -5.47
C PRO A 114 -1.36 -9.53 -6.85
N GLU A 115 -1.94 -10.40 -7.68
CA GLU A 115 -2.33 -10.06 -9.06
C GLU A 115 -3.28 -8.84 -9.12
N GLY A 116 -4.15 -8.69 -8.11
CA GLY A 116 -5.08 -7.57 -7.95
C GLY A 116 -4.50 -6.27 -7.41
N ALA A 117 -3.21 -6.20 -7.04
CA ALA A 117 -2.64 -5.02 -6.39
C ALA A 117 -2.79 -3.71 -7.19
N LEU A 118 -2.96 -3.80 -8.51
CA LEU A 118 -3.15 -2.65 -9.40
C LEU A 118 -4.55 -2.62 -10.03
N ASP A 119 -5.54 -3.22 -9.38
CA ASP A 119 -6.95 -3.23 -9.78
C ASP A 119 -7.86 -3.07 -8.56
N LEU A 120 -8.49 -1.90 -8.44
CA LEU A 120 -9.37 -1.56 -7.32
C LEU A 120 -10.53 -2.53 -7.13
N LYS A 121 -11.01 -3.14 -8.22
CA LYS A 121 -12.15 -4.06 -8.18
C LYS A 121 -11.86 -5.33 -7.39
N THR A 122 -10.58 -5.61 -7.14
CA THR A 122 -10.18 -6.74 -6.31
C THR A 122 -10.30 -6.46 -4.81
N CYS A 123 -10.43 -5.18 -4.43
CA CYS A 123 -10.75 -4.78 -3.07
C CYS A 123 -12.25 -4.51 -2.92
N LYS A 124 -12.96 -5.41 -2.24
CA LYS A 124 -14.42 -5.34 -2.05
C LYS A 124 -14.90 -4.01 -1.46
N ALA A 125 -14.16 -3.49 -0.47
CA ALA A 125 -14.46 -2.21 0.18
C ALA A 125 -14.52 -1.02 -0.80
N LEU A 126 -13.89 -1.15 -1.97
CA LEU A 126 -13.82 -0.12 -2.99
C LEU A 126 -14.64 -0.45 -4.25
N ASP A 127 -15.23 -1.64 -4.33
CA ASP A 127 -16.03 -2.06 -5.49
C ASP A 127 -17.40 -1.35 -5.51
N GLU A 128 -18.01 -1.13 -4.34
CA GLU A 128 -19.34 -0.51 -4.22
C GLU A 128 -19.31 1.03 -4.20
N SER A 129 -18.20 1.65 -3.76
CA SER A 129 -18.12 3.11 -3.59
C SER A 129 -17.78 3.91 -4.86
N TRP A 130 -17.33 3.23 -5.92
CA TRP A 130 -16.99 3.85 -7.21
C TRP A 130 -17.95 3.49 -8.35
N GLY A 131 -18.95 2.65 -8.07
CA GLY A 131 -20.02 2.29 -8.99
C GLY A 131 -21.35 2.91 -8.57
N THR A 132 -21.86 3.85 -9.37
CA THR A 132 -23.24 4.40 -9.35
C THR A 132 -23.57 5.63 -8.47
N THR A 133 -22.73 6.67 -8.47
CA THR A 133 -23.26 8.05 -8.42
C THR A 133 -23.05 8.74 -9.76
N GLY A 134 -23.94 8.38 -10.69
CA GLY A 134 -24.45 9.38 -11.62
C GLY A 134 -25.37 10.30 -10.83
N ASP A 135 -24.80 11.27 -10.12
CA ASP A 135 -25.55 12.42 -9.63
C ASP A 135 -25.52 13.47 -10.74
N ASN A 136 -26.71 13.70 -11.32
CA ASN A 136 -27.02 14.87 -12.14
C ASN A 136 -27.03 16.13 -11.29
#